data_AF-A0A2W7AKX4-F1
#
_entry.id   AF-A0A2W7AKX4-F1
#
_cell.length_a   1.000
_cell.length_b   1.000
_cell.length_c   1.000
_cell.angle_alpha   90.00
_cell.angle_beta   90.00
_cell.angle_gamma   90.00
#
_symmetry.space_group_name_H-M   'P 1'
#
loop_
_entity.id
_entity.type
_entity.pdbx_description
1 polymer ?
#
loop_
_entity_poly.entity_id
_entity_poly.type
_entity_poly.pdbx_seq_one_letter_code
_entity_poly.pdbx_strand_id
1 'polypeptide(L)'
;MKAILPSLLIGSLVTLGMPALAENPRLEIDYDTGELTDQQIEQGPVRVVVNYTPIDYEAEEIGNNLSLQLFYNDQLQRSVNDTAAMFAGVELMDLDGNGTAEVVVQTFTGGAHCCMAYTTYSWQDGQFNPTYFSYLDGGGGEFKDIDGDGKMEFVTLDNAFFYSFSSYAGSYPPSVILTYDNGAYLDTTPQFTNYTDDIAAGMRFTVEDPEFSDRGDKNGVLAGYVAQNIRLGRYREAWLFMLAHYDRTDDWGLYTYTDDGEAVQTYPDFPTALYSFLQDLGYLDASGRPQIEVDRSPVVAERNQF
;
A
#
# COMPACT_ATOMS: atom_id res chain seq x y z
N MET A 1 60.59 -39.96 -28.27
CA MET A 1 60.16 -40.65 -27.03
C MET A 1 59.02 -39.84 -26.42
N LYS A 2 58.02 -40.56 -25.90
CA LYS A 2 56.75 -40.11 -25.31
C LYS A 2 56.89 -38.93 -24.33
N ALA A 3 55.86 -38.07 -24.29
CA ALA A 3 55.09 -37.83 -23.07
C ALA A 3 53.75 -37.14 -23.42
N ILE A 4 52.67 -37.92 -23.31
CA ILE A 4 51.28 -37.46 -23.18
C ILE A 4 51.09 -37.13 -21.71
N LEU A 5 50.54 -35.96 -21.38
CA LEU A 5 50.02 -35.63 -20.05
C LEU A 5 48.65 -34.94 -20.18
N PRO A 6 47.78 -35.07 -19.17
CA PRO A 6 46.41 -35.53 -19.36
C PRO A 6 45.37 -34.43 -19.19
N SER A 7 44.21 -34.69 -19.77
CA SER A 7 42.95 -33.97 -19.59
C SER A 7 42.58 -33.86 -18.11
N LEU A 8 42.43 -32.62 -17.62
CA LEU A 8 41.77 -32.37 -16.33
C LEU A 8 40.26 -32.58 -16.51
N LEU A 9 39.70 -33.42 -15.63
CA LEU A 9 38.26 -33.56 -15.44
C LEU A 9 37.66 -32.21 -15.06
N ILE A 10 36.65 -31.79 -15.82
CA ILE A 10 35.70 -30.76 -15.42
C ILE A 10 34.79 -31.40 -14.37
N GLY A 11 34.97 -31.01 -13.12
CA GLY A 11 34.05 -31.37 -12.05
C GLY A 11 32.72 -30.67 -12.27
N SER A 12 31.64 -31.45 -12.38
CA SER A 12 30.27 -30.95 -12.33
C SER A 12 30.04 -30.20 -11.02
N LEU A 13 29.83 -28.89 -11.10
CA LEU A 13 29.13 -28.15 -10.07
C LEU A 13 27.69 -28.65 -10.07
N VAL A 14 27.32 -29.42 -9.06
CA VAL A 14 25.91 -29.60 -8.69
C VAL A 14 25.49 -28.26 -8.09
N THR A 15 24.84 -27.42 -8.91
CA THR A 15 24.06 -26.30 -8.38
C THR A 15 22.88 -26.93 -7.64
N LEU A 16 22.97 -26.98 -6.32
CA LEU A 16 21.81 -27.15 -5.47
C LEU A 16 20.89 -25.95 -5.77
N GLY A 17 19.87 -26.17 -6.60
CA GLY A 17 18.83 -25.19 -6.82
C GLY A 17 18.23 -24.86 -5.46
N MET A 18 18.34 -23.61 -5.03
CA MET A 18 17.46 -23.10 -3.99
C MET A 18 16.03 -23.39 -4.47
N PRO A 19 15.15 -23.96 -3.62
CA PRO A 19 13.74 -24.04 -3.98
C PRO A 19 13.31 -22.60 -4.26
N ALA A 20 12.83 -22.33 -5.48
CA ALA A 20 12.02 -21.15 -5.70
C ALA A 20 10.90 -21.22 -4.66
N LEU A 21 10.75 -20.18 -3.83
CA LEU A 21 9.53 -19.99 -3.06
C LEU A 21 8.41 -20.11 -4.08
N ALA A 22 7.48 -21.05 -3.88
CA ALA A 22 6.35 -21.18 -4.77
C ALA A 22 5.60 -19.85 -4.72
N GLU A 23 5.39 -19.22 -5.88
CA GLU A 23 4.60 -18.00 -5.95
C GLU A 23 3.20 -18.28 -5.39
N ASN A 24 2.67 -17.32 -4.64
CA ASN A 24 1.33 -17.38 -4.08
C ASN A 24 0.30 -17.61 -5.21
N PRO A 25 -0.65 -18.54 -5.04
CA PRO A 25 -1.71 -18.74 -6.02
C PRO A 25 -2.51 -17.46 -6.23
N ARG A 26 -2.56 -16.96 -7.47
CA ARG A 26 -3.20 -15.69 -7.78
C ARG A 26 -3.94 -15.72 -9.12
N LEU A 27 -4.99 -14.93 -9.20
CA LEU A 27 -5.76 -14.65 -10.40
C LEU A 27 -5.83 -13.14 -10.57
N GLU A 28 -5.37 -12.66 -11.72
CA GLU A 28 -5.41 -11.25 -12.11
C GLU A 28 -6.46 -11.04 -13.20
N ILE A 29 -7.16 -9.92 -13.10
CA ILE A 29 -8.10 -9.39 -14.09
C ILE A 29 -7.56 -8.03 -14.50
N ASP A 30 -7.40 -7.84 -15.81
CA ASP A 30 -6.93 -6.62 -16.44
C ASP A 30 -7.84 -6.19 -17.61
N TYR A 31 -7.43 -5.17 -18.34
CA TYR A 31 -8.19 -4.61 -19.46
C TYR A 31 -8.35 -5.55 -20.66
N ASP A 32 -7.53 -6.61 -20.76
CA ASP A 32 -7.61 -7.63 -21.82
C ASP A 32 -8.36 -8.88 -21.36
N THR A 33 -8.73 -8.95 -20.07
CA THR A 33 -9.38 -10.12 -19.48
C THR A 33 -10.84 -10.21 -19.92
N GLY A 34 -11.17 -11.33 -20.58
CA GLY A 34 -12.54 -11.67 -20.96
C GLY A 34 -13.39 -12.19 -19.80
N GLU A 35 -14.57 -12.72 -20.12
CA GLU A 35 -15.42 -13.39 -19.12
C GLU A 35 -14.69 -14.59 -18.49
N LEU A 36 -14.72 -14.67 -17.16
CA LEU A 36 -14.20 -15.78 -16.38
C LEU A 36 -15.37 -16.55 -15.77
N THR A 37 -15.44 -17.85 -16.03
CA THR A 37 -16.41 -18.75 -15.40
C THR A 37 -15.69 -19.81 -14.59
N ASP A 38 -16.08 -19.94 -13.32
CA ASP A 38 -15.59 -20.93 -12.36
C ASP A 38 -14.07 -21.11 -12.34
N GLN A 39 -13.31 -20.01 -12.48
CA GLN A 39 -11.85 -20.06 -12.35
C GLN A 39 -11.50 -20.26 -10.88
N GLN A 40 -10.47 -21.07 -10.59
CA GLN A 40 -10.16 -21.42 -9.20
C GLN A 40 -8.68 -21.31 -8.87
N ILE A 41 -8.41 -20.87 -7.65
CA ILE A 41 -7.10 -20.91 -7.00
C ILE A 41 -7.26 -21.60 -5.64
N GLU A 42 -6.23 -22.32 -5.21
CA GLU A 42 -6.25 -23.08 -3.97
C GLU A 42 -4.89 -23.09 -3.28
N GLN A 43 -4.90 -23.04 -1.95
CA GLN A 43 -3.73 -23.17 -1.10
C GLN A 43 -4.12 -23.84 0.22
N GLY A 44 -3.62 -25.05 0.44
CA GLY A 44 -3.98 -25.83 1.63
C GLY A 44 -5.50 -26.07 1.70
N PRO A 45 -6.16 -25.74 2.83
CA PRO A 45 -7.60 -25.95 2.99
C PRO A 45 -8.47 -24.88 2.32
N VAL A 46 -7.88 -23.78 1.83
CA VAL A 46 -8.60 -22.64 1.25
C VAL A 46 -8.65 -22.75 -0.26
N ARG A 47 -9.85 -22.63 -0.83
CA ARG A 47 -10.07 -22.58 -2.27
C ARG A 47 -11.03 -21.44 -2.60
N VAL A 48 -10.75 -20.70 -3.66
CA VAL A 48 -11.59 -19.60 -4.13
C VAL A 48 -12.01 -19.89 -5.56
N VAL A 49 -13.31 -19.78 -5.83
CA VAL A 49 -13.86 -19.82 -7.19
C VAL A 49 -14.28 -18.42 -7.57
N VAL A 50 -13.79 -17.94 -8.71
CA VAL A 50 -13.95 -16.58 -9.23
C VAL A 50 -14.74 -16.62 -10.53
N ASN A 51 -15.77 -15.78 -10.59
CA ASN A 51 -16.51 -15.45 -11.79
C ASN A 51 -16.38 -13.95 -12.06
N TYR A 52 -16.14 -13.57 -13.32
CA TYR A 52 -15.98 -12.19 -13.73
C TYR A 52 -16.63 -11.96 -15.09
N THR A 53 -17.31 -10.81 -15.24
CA THR A 53 -17.83 -10.35 -16.52
C THR A 53 -17.33 -8.92 -16.75
N PRO A 54 -16.72 -8.60 -17.90
CA PRO A 54 -16.33 -7.22 -18.20
C PRO A 54 -17.51 -6.25 -18.11
N ILE A 55 -17.27 -5.05 -17.60
CA ILE A 55 -18.31 -4.01 -17.51
C ILE A 55 -18.72 -3.57 -18.92
N ASP A 56 -20.02 -3.58 -19.19
CA ASP A 56 -20.60 -2.87 -20.32
C ASP A 56 -20.86 -1.41 -19.93
N TYR A 57 -19.97 -0.51 -20.34
CA TYR A 57 -20.05 0.91 -20.02
C TYR A 57 -21.21 1.63 -20.72
N GLU A 58 -21.89 0.98 -21.67
CA GLU A 58 -23.09 1.51 -22.32
C GLU A 58 -24.40 1.07 -21.61
N ALA A 59 -24.31 0.22 -20.59
CA ALA A 59 -25.47 -0.24 -19.82
C ALA A 59 -26.07 0.88 -18.95
N GLU A 60 -27.39 0.84 -18.74
CA GLU A 60 -28.11 1.81 -17.91
C GLU A 60 -27.73 1.71 -16.42
N GLU A 61 -27.33 0.53 -15.96
CA GLU A 61 -26.85 0.27 -14.59
C GLU A 61 -25.62 -0.63 -14.63
N ILE A 62 -24.57 -0.23 -13.89
CA ILE A 62 -23.38 -1.06 -13.65
C ILE A 62 -23.62 -1.81 -12.34
N GLY A 63 -23.85 -3.11 -12.44
CA GLY A 63 -23.96 -4.01 -11.28
C GLY A 63 -22.61 -4.62 -10.87
N ASN A 64 -22.65 -5.49 -9.86
CA ASN A 64 -21.50 -6.31 -9.50
C ASN A 64 -21.11 -7.18 -10.70
N ASN A 65 -19.83 -7.14 -11.04
CA ASN A 65 -19.26 -7.85 -12.18
C ASN A 65 -18.14 -8.82 -11.78
N LEU A 66 -17.86 -8.92 -10.48
CA LEU A 66 -16.96 -9.89 -9.86
C LEU A 66 -17.71 -10.66 -8.77
N SER A 67 -17.64 -12.00 -8.81
CA SER A 67 -18.21 -12.86 -7.78
C SER A 67 -17.17 -13.89 -7.32
N LEU A 68 -17.06 -14.06 -6.00
CA LEU A 68 -16.15 -15.00 -5.37
C LEU A 68 -16.92 -15.96 -4.47
N GLN A 69 -16.54 -17.23 -4.52
CA GLN A 69 -16.98 -18.26 -3.58
C GLN A 69 -15.77 -18.76 -2.80
N LEU A 70 -15.75 -18.53 -1.49
CA LEU A 70 -14.67 -18.93 -0.59
C LEU A 70 -15.02 -20.26 0.07
N PHE A 71 -14.16 -21.24 -0.10
CA PHE A 71 -14.28 -22.57 0.45
C PHE A 71 -13.21 -22.83 1.52
N TYR A 72 -13.59 -23.59 2.54
CA TYR A 72 -12.67 -24.17 3.51
C TYR A 72 -12.94 -25.67 3.62
N ASN A 73 -11.92 -26.51 3.41
CA ASN A 73 -12.05 -27.97 3.34
C ASN A 73 -13.18 -28.43 2.39
N ASP A 74 -13.20 -27.85 1.19
CA ASP A 74 -14.20 -28.10 0.14
C ASP A 74 -15.66 -27.78 0.48
N GLN A 75 -15.92 -27.16 1.63
CA GLN A 75 -17.24 -26.64 1.98
C GLN A 75 -17.31 -25.16 1.62
N LEU A 76 -18.38 -24.75 0.94
CA LEU A 76 -18.64 -23.34 0.68
C LEU A 76 -18.95 -22.64 2.00
N GLN A 77 -18.19 -21.59 2.32
CA GLN A 77 -18.30 -20.85 3.58
C GLN A 77 -18.83 -19.43 3.37
N ARG A 78 -18.46 -18.79 2.25
CA ARG A 78 -18.85 -17.41 1.95
C ARG A 78 -18.97 -17.18 0.45
N SER A 79 -19.96 -16.39 0.05
CA SER A 79 -20.05 -15.81 -1.30
C SER A 79 -19.93 -14.30 -1.20
N VAL A 80 -19.17 -13.70 -2.11
CA VAL A 80 -18.88 -12.27 -2.17
C VAL A 80 -19.23 -11.80 -3.58
N ASN A 81 -19.86 -10.64 -3.67
CA ASN A 81 -20.02 -9.92 -4.93
C ASN A 81 -19.37 -8.56 -4.77
N ASP A 82 -18.64 -8.13 -5.80
CA ASP A 82 -17.92 -6.87 -5.84
C ASP A 82 -17.98 -6.29 -7.27
N THR A 83 -17.51 -5.06 -7.40
CA THR A 83 -17.35 -4.38 -8.68
C THR A 83 -15.88 -4.10 -8.93
N ALA A 84 -15.40 -4.54 -10.08
CA ALA A 84 -14.06 -4.29 -10.58
C ALA A 84 -14.17 -3.54 -11.91
N ALA A 85 -13.77 -2.26 -11.91
CA ALA A 85 -13.87 -1.41 -13.09
C ALA A 85 -13.03 -1.95 -14.25
N MET A 86 -11.71 -1.97 -14.07
CA MET A 86 -10.76 -2.41 -15.10
C MET A 86 -9.74 -3.42 -14.58
N PHE A 87 -9.55 -3.48 -13.26
CA PHE A 87 -8.55 -4.33 -12.63
C PHE A 87 -9.11 -4.98 -11.38
N ALA A 88 -8.77 -6.24 -11.18
CA ALA A 88 -8.93 -6.91 -9.91
C ALA A 88 -7.86 -7.99 -9.72
N GLY A 89 -7.59 -8.33 -8.47
CA GLY A 89 -6.69 -9.41 -8.10
C GLY A 89 -7.34 -10.24 -7.00
N VAL A 90 -7.18 -11.56 -7.08
CA VAL A 90 -7.51 -12.50 -6.02
C VAL A 90 -6.29 -13.35 -5.76
N GLU A 91 -5.78 -13.31 -4.54
CA GLU A 91 -4.53 -14.00 -4.17
C GLU A 91 -4.70 -14.73 -2.84
N LEU A 92 -4.07 -15.91 -2.73
CA LEU A 92 -3.98 -16.69 -1.50
C LEU A 92 -2.59 -16.54 -0.91
N MET A 93 -2.51 -16.05 0.32
CA MET A 93 -1.24 -15.84 1.02
C MET A 93 -1.39 -16.19 2.50
N ASP A 94 -0.44 -16.92 3.08
CA ASP A 94 -0.38 -17.13 4.54
C ASP A 94 0.33 -15.91 5.17
N LEU A 95 -0.45 -14.92 5.60
CA LEU A 95 0.08 -13.61 5.98
C LEU A 95 0.65 -13.60 7.42
N ASP A 96 0.14 -14.44 8.31
CA ASP A 96 0.61 -14.53 9.70
C ASP A 96 1.47 -15.78 9.98
N GLY A 97 1.61 -16.69 9.02
CA GLY A 97 2.42 -17.91 9.12
C GLY A 97 1.74 -19.03 9.89
N ASN A 98 0.41 -19.02 10.02
CA ASN A 98 -0.35 -20.03 10.74
C ASN A 98 -0.59 -21.32 9.92
N GLY A 99 -0.20 -21.35 8.64
CA GLY A 99 -0.37 -22.47 7.72
C GLY A 99 -1.70 -22.48 6.95
N THR A 100 -2.55 -21.47 7.15
CA THR A 100 -3.81 -21.26 6.44
C THR A 100 -3.72 -19.95 5.66
N ALA A 101 -3.96 -20.00 4.36
CA ALA A 101 -3.92 -18.79 3.54
C ALA A 101 -5.11 -17.88 3.81
N GLU A 102 -4.86 -16.57 3.92
CA GLU A 102 -5.84 -15.52 3.74
C GLU A 102 -6.17 -15.33 2.26
N VAL A 103 -7.41 -14.92 1.97
CA VAL A 103 -7.83 -14.49 0.64
C VAL A 103 -7.73 -12.98 0.55
N VAL A 104 -6.80 -12.47 -0.24
CA VAL A 104 -6.65 -11.04 -0.51
C VAL A 104 -7.35 -10.70 -1.82
N VAL A 105 -8.33 -9.82 -1.75
CA VAL A 105 -9.07 -9.31 -2.91
C VAL A 105 -8.73 -7.85 -3.11
N GLN A 106 -8.26 -7.49 -4.29
CA GLN A 106 -7.99 -6.14 -4.73
C GLN A 106 -8.96 -5.80 -5.87
N THR A 107 -9.63 -4.65 -5.81
CA THR A 107 -10.47 -4.14 -6.90
C THR A 107 -10.14 -2.69 -7.20
N PHE A 108 -10.18 -2.32 -8.48
CA PHE A 108 -10.10 -0.93 -8.91
C PHE A 108 -11.52 -0.36 -9.07
N THR A 109 -11.79 0.77 -8.41
CA THR A 109 -13.13 1.37 -8.40
C THR A 109 -13.40 2.32 -9.57
N GLY A 110 -12.38 2.65 -10.37
CA GLY A 110 -12.51 3.54 -11.54
C GLY A 110 -12.09 5.00 -11.31
N GLY A 111 -11.53 5.34 -10.15
CA GLY A 111 -11.05 6.69 -9.86
C GLY A 111 -9.72 7.07 -10.55
N ALA A 112 -9.49 8.37 -10.78
CA ALA A 112 -8.35 8.87 -11.56
C ALA A 112 -6.96 8.63 -10.96
N HIS A 113 -6.88 8.29 -9.67
CA HIS A 113 -5.64 8.13 -8.92
C HIS A 113 -5.41 6.71 -8.42
N CYS A 114 -5.92 5.73 -9.19
CA CYS A 114 -5.84 4.32 -8.87
C CYS A 114 -6.51 3.99 -7.55
N CYS A 115 -7.75 4.46 -7.33
CA CYS A 115 -8.55 4.23 -6.13
C CYS A 115 -8.79 2.71 -5.90
N MET A 116 -7.79 2.06 -5.32
CA MET A 116 -7.76 0.62 -5.08
C MET A 116 -8.49 0.32 -3.79
N ALA A 117 -9.16 -0.82 -3.77
CA ALA A 117 -9.92 -1.30 -2.64
C ALA A 117 -9.43 -2.71 -2.28
N TYR A 118 -8.93 -2.90 -1.06
CA TYR A 118 -8.44 -4.20 -0.57
C TYR A 118 -9.35 -4.80 0.49
N THR A 119 -9.72 -6.07 0.34
CA THR A 119 -10.40 -6.83 1.38
C THR A 119 -9.62 -8.11 1.62
N THR A 120 -9.23 -8.35 2.87
CA THR A 120 -8.62 -9.63 3.27
C THR A 120 -9.67 -10.47 3.98
N TYR A 121 -9.84 -11.72 3.58
CA TYR A 121 -10.70 -12.67 4.26
C TYR A 121 -9.85 -13.73 4.96
N SER A 122 -9.96 -13.82 6.27
CA SER A 122 -9.24 -14.80 7.10
C SER A 122 -10.18 -15.83 7.69
N TRP A 123 -9.74 -17.09 7.72
CA TRP A 123 -10.50 -18.17 8.34
C TRP A 123 -10.31 -18.18 9.86
N GLN A 124 -11.30 -17.70 10.60
CA GLN A 124 -11.28 -17.63 12.07
C GLN A 124 -12.65 -17.96 12.64
N ASP A 125 -12.67 -18.61 13.80
CA ASP A 125 -13.92 -18.99 14.49
C ASP A 125 -14.93 -19.75 13.63
N GLY A 126 -14.45 -20.51 12.63
CA GLY A 126 -15.26 -21.33 11.75
C GLY A 126 -15.93 -20.57 10.59
N GLN A 127 -15.46 -19.36 10.25
CA GLN A 127 -15.96 -18.59 9.11
C GLN A 127 -14.87 -17.69 8.49
N PHE A 128 -15.12 -17.16 7.29
CA PHE A 128 -14.27 -16.11 6.70
C PHE A 128 -14.68 -14.72 7.20
N ASN A 129 -13.82 -14.12 8.02
CA ASN A 129 -13.97 -12.76 8.55
C ASN A 129 -13.25 -11.76 7.62
N PRO A 130 -13.92 -10.67 7.19
CA PRO A 130 -13.31 -9.66 6.34
C PRO A 130 -12.59 -8.59 7.17
N THR A 131 -11.45 -8.14 6.66
CA THR A 131 -10.79 -6.89 7.05
C THR A 131 -10.81 -5.95 5.85
N TYR A 132 -11.40 -4.77 6.02
CA TYR A 132 -11.56 -3.80 4.94
C TYR A 132 -10.53 -2.69 5.03
N PHE A 133 -10.03 -2.28 3.88
CA PHE A 133 -9.23 -1.08 3.73
C PHE A 133 -10.12 0.04 3.17
N SER A 134 -9.86 1.29 3.57
CA SER A 134 -10.35 2.47 2.86
C SER A 134 -9.87 2.45 1.41
N TYR A 135 -10.42 3.32 0.57
CA TYR A 135 -9.89 3.49 -0.78
C TYR A 135 -8.48 4.08 -0.74
N LEU A 136 -7.58 3.45 -1.47
CA LEU A 136 -6.16 3.77 -1.48
C LEU A 136 -5.79 4.37 -2.83
N ASP A 137 -5.06 5.47 -2.80
CA ASP A 137 -4.57 6.13 -4.00
C ASP A 137 -3.11 5.67 -4.21
N GLY A 138 -2.43 6.22 -5.20
CA GLY A 138 -0.99 5.99 -5.38
C GLY A 138 -0.65 4.58 -5.83
N GLY A 139 -1.60 3.88 -6.45
CA GLY A 139 -1.46 2.47 -6.85
C GLY A 139 -1.94 1.49 -5.78
N GLY A 140 -2.43 1.97 -4.62
CA GLY A 140 -3.11 1.17 -3.62
C GLY A 140 -2.20 0.47 -2.62
N GLY A 141 -0.99 0.09 -3.03
CA GLY A 141 -0.02 -0.62 -2.21
C GLY A 141 0.30 -2.01 -2.75
N GLU A 142 1.21 -2.71 -2.10
CA GLU A 142 1.68 -4.02 -2.51
C GLU A 142 2.02 -4.92 -1.31
N PHE A 143 1.88 -6.23 -1.47
CA PHE A 143 2.37 -7.20 -0.51
C PHE A 143 3.81 -7.56 -0.84
N LYS A 144 4.70 -7.45 0.14
CA LYS A 144 6.13 -7.69 -0.03
C LYS A 144 6.74 -8.25 1.26
N ASP A 145 7.57 -9.27 1.13
CA ASP A 145 8.47 -9.72 2.20
C ASP A 145 9.66 -8.75 2.25
N ILE A 146 9.57 -7.75 3.12
CA ILE A 146 10.53 -6.64 3.18
C ILE A 146 11.83 -7.07 3.85
N ASP A 147 11.74 -7.92 4.87
CA ASP A 147 12.87 -8.32 5.71
C ASP A 147 13.37 -9.76 5.47
N GLY A 148 12.70 -10.52 4.60
CA GLY A 148 13.09 -11.86 4.18
C GLY A 148 12.72 -12.94 5.18
N ASP A 149 11.76 -12.70 6.08
CA ASP A 149 11.33 -13.66 7.10
C ASP A 149 10.30 -14.69 6.59
N GLY A 150 9.82 -14.50 5.35
CA GLY A 150 8.84 -15.34 4.68
C GLY A 150 7.39 -14.95 4.95
N LYS A 151 7.13 -13.88 5.70
CA LYS A 151 5.81 -13.23 5.81
C LYS A 151 5.76 -12.03 4.87
N MET A 152 4.54 -11.67 4.48
CA MET A 152 4.33 -10.53 3.58
C MET A 152 3.81 -9.34 4.38
N GLU A 153 4.48 -8.20 4.23
CA GLU A 153 3.98 -6.91 4.70
C GLU A 153 3.16 -6.23 3.62
N PHE A 154 2.08 -5.57 4.01
CA PHE A 154 1.35 -4.67 3.13
C PHE A 154 1.98 -3.27 3.16
N VAL A 155 2.61 -2.87 2.08
CA VAL A 155 3.24 -1.56 1.90
C VAL A 155 2.30 -0.64 1.15
N THR A 156 1.95 0.49 1.76
CA THR A 156 1.10 1.52 1.19
C THR A 156 1.56 2.91 1.66
N LEU A 157 0.70 3.91 1.47
CA LEU A 157 0.98 5.32 1.72
C LEU A 157 -0.05 5.92 2.68
N ASP A 158 0.37 6.93 3.45
CA ASP A 158 -0.57 7.74 4.23
C ASP A 158 -1.33 8.71 3.30
N ASN A 159 -2.47 8.25 2.79
CA ASN A 159 -3.28 8.98 1.82
C ASN A 159 -3.65 10.41 2.24
N ALA A 160 -3.63 10.75 3.54
CA ALA A 160 -3.91 12.10 4.02
C ALA A 160 -2.93 13.14 3.45
N PHE A 161 -1.73 12.73 3.02
CA PHE A 161 -0.75 13.65 2.43
C PHE A 161 -1.03 14.01 0.99
N PHE A 162 -1.85 13.22 0.27
CA PHE A 162 -2.28 13.59 -1.07
C PHE A 162 -3.09 14.89 -1.03
N TYR A 163 -2.75 15.83 -1.91
CA TYR A 163 -3.40 17.15 -2.02
C TYR A 163 -3.25 18.09 -0.82
N SER A 164 -2.58 17.67 0.27
CA SER A 164 -2.48 18.51 1.46
C SER A 164 -1.54 19.70 1.29
N PHE A 165 -0.40 19.51 0.60
CA PHE A 165 0.64 20.53 0.45
C PHE A 165 1.22 20.64 -0.97
N SER A 166 0.52 20.06 -1.95
CA SER A 166 0.87 20.13 -3.38
C SER A 166 -0.27 19.56 -4.21
N SER A 167 -0.13 19.62 -5.54
CA SER A 167 -0.90 18.77 -6.43
C SER A 167 -0.71 17.27 -6.11
N TYR A 168 -1.58 16.39 -6.62
CA TYR A 168 -1.40 14.94 -6.47
C TYR A 168 -0.04 14.46 -6.96
N ALA A 169 0.39 14.93 -8.14
CA ALA A 169 1.69 14.58 -8.72
C ALA A 169 2.89 15.13 -7.92
N GLY A 170 2.68 16.19 -7.15
CA GLY A 170 3.67 16.78 -6.24
C GLY A 170 3.64 16.20 -4.82
N SER A 171 2.66 15.35 -4.50
CA SER A 171 2.50 14.77 -3.17
C SER A 171 3.37 13.51 -3.03
N TYR A 172 4.18 13.46 -1.97
CA TYR A 172 4.99 12.28 -1.64
C TYR A 172 4.63 11.83 -0.23
N PRO A 173 3.55 11.07 -0.03
CA PRO A 173 3.17 10.59 1.29
C PRO A 173 4.26 9.73 1.95
N PRO A 174 4.33 9.70 3.30
CA PRO A 174 5.17 8.74 4.01
C PRO A 174 4.62 7.32 3.85
N SER A 175 5.52 6.33 3.91
CA SER A 175 5.15 4.92 3.87
C SER A 175 4.37 4.50 5.11
N VAL A 176 3.40 3.62 4.88
CA VAL A 176 2.67 2.84 5.89
C VAL A 176 2.89 1.38 5.55
N ILE A 177 3.46 0.62 6.48
CA ILE A 177 3.78 -0.79 6.35
C ILE A 177 3.01 -1.52 7.44
N LEU A 178 2.17 -2.46 7.02
CA LEU A 178 1.32 -3.23 7.91
C LEU A 178 1.74 -4.68 7.92
N THR A 179 1.86 -5.25 9.11
CA THR A 179 1.96 -6.71 9.30
C THR A 179 0.61 -7.26 9.68
N TYR A 180 0.27 -8.43 9.14
CA TYR A 180 -0.93 -9.15 9.52
C TYR A 180 -0.64 -10.12 10.67
N ASP A 181 -1.46 -10.09 11.71
CA ASP A 181 -1.38 -11.04 12.83
C ASP A 181 -2.80 -11.36 13.32
N ASN A 182 -3.19 -12.63 13.20
CA ASN A 182 -4.41 -13.18 13.80
C ASN A 182 -5.67 -12.31 13.58
N GLY A 183 -5.96 -11.93 12.34
CA GLY A 183 -7.21 -11.22 12.00
C GLY A 183 -7.06 -9.71 11.85
N ALA A 184 -5.90 -9.15 12.20
CA ALA A 184 -5.68 -7.71 12.23
C ALA A 184 -4.44 -7.32 11.44
N TYR A 185 -4.53 -6.20 10.74
CA TYR A 185 -3.36 -5.48 10.27
C TYR A 185 -2.93 -4.48 11.34
N LEU A 186 -1.64 -4.50 11.68
CA LEU A 186 -1.02 -3.57 12.61
C LEU A 186 -0.03 -2.70 11.85
N ASP A 187 -0.07 -1.38 12.07
CA ASP A 187 0.96 -0.50 11.54
C ASP A 187 2.28 -0.73 12.28
N THR A 188 3.22 -1.37 11.58
CA THR A 188 4.52 -1.80 12.10
C THR A 188 5.68 -1.18 11.35
N THR A 189 5.42 -0.13 10.57
CA THR A 189 6.44 0.59 9.81
C THR A 189 7.72 0.95 10.57
N PRO A 190 7.71 1.32 11.88
CA PRO A 190 8.96 1.62 12.59
C PRO A 190 9.92 0.42 12.70
N GLN A 191 9.45 -0.80 12.43
CA GLN A 191 10.26 -2.01 12.42
C GLN A 191 11.10 -2.11 11.13
N PHE A 192 10.62 -1.54 10.02
CA PHE A 192 11.24 -1.62 8.69
C PHE A 192 12.12 -0.40 8.38
N THR A 193 13.06 -0.11 9.27
CA THR A 193 13.88 1.10 9.22
C THR A 193 14.73 1.23 7.95
N ASN A 194 15.30 0.14 7.42
CA ASN A 194 16.11 0.20 6.19
C ASN A 194 15.26 0.62 4.98
N TYR A 195 14.08 0.00 4.81
CA TYR A 195 13.15 0.35 3.73
C TYR A 195 12.72 1.82 3.82
N THR A 196 12.32 2.25 5.01
CA THR A 196 11.85 3.62 5.24
C THR A 196 12.96 4.67 5.18
N ASP A 197 14.20 4.30 5.49
CA ASP A 197 15.39 5.13 5.30
C ASP A 197 15.68 5.37 3.82
N ASP A 198 15.60 4.33 2.99
CA ASP A 198 15.77 4.43 1.54
C ASP A 198 14.72 5.35 0.92
N ILE A 199 13.46 5.24 1.36
CA ILE A 199 12.37 6.14 0.94
C ILE A 199 12.67 7.59 1.36
N ALA A 200 13.10 7.82 2.61
CA ALA A 200 13.46 9.16 3.08
C ALA A 200 14.64 9.76 2.30
N ALA A 201 15.64 8.94 1.96
CA ALA A 201 16.77 9.35 1.13
C ALA A 201 16.32 9.72 -0.29
N GLY A 202 15.39 8.96 -0.88
CA GLY A 202 14.76 9.27 -2.17
C GLY A 202 14.01 10.61 -2.14
N MET A 203 13.18 10.85 -1.12
CA MET A 203 12.49 12.13 -0.93
C MET A 203 13.47 13.30 -0.84
N ARG A 204 14.55 13.14 -0.08
CA ARG A 204 15.61 14.16 0.03
C ARG A 204 16.27 14.43 -1.32
N PHE A 205 16.63 13.38 -2.06
CA PHE A 205 17.19 13.49 -3.39
C PHE A 205 16.26 14.29 -4.32
N THR A 206 14.96 14.01 -4.31
CA THR A 206 13.95 14.75 -5.09
C THR A 206 13.90 16.24 -4.72
N VAL A 207 14.00 16.59 -3.43
CA VAL A 207 14.02 18.01 -2.99
C VAL A 207 15.29 18.73 -3.43
N GLU A 208 16.43 18.03 -3.44
CA GLU A 208 17.73 18.57 -3.82
C GLU A 208 17.93 18.61 -5.36
N ASP A 209 17.10 17.91 -6.14
CA ASP A 209 17.12 17.92 -7.60
C ASP A 209 16.66 19.29 -8.17
N PRO A 210 17.52 20.01 -8.91
CA PRO A 210 17.16 21.27 -9.56
C PRO A 210 15.95 21.16 -10.52
N GLU A 211 15.80 20.05 -11.25
CA GLU A 211 14.73 19.90 -12.26
C GLU A 211 13.35 19.73 -11.62
N PHE A 212 13.29 19.13 -10.44
CA PHE A 212 12.08 19.04 -9.63
C PHE A 212 11.84 20.34 -8.86
N SER A 213 12.92 20.92 -8.32
CA SER A 213 12.90 22.14 -7.52
C SER A 213 12.16 23.30 -8.18
N ASP A 214 12.29 23.43 -9.50
CA ASP A 214 11.72 24.55 -10.25
C ASP A 214 10.24 24.37 -10.60
N ARG A 215 9.61 23.24 -10.22
CA ARG A 215 8.20 22.92 -10.53
C ARG A 215 7.19 23.46 -9.51
N GLY A 216 7.64 23.92 -8.34
CA GLY A 216 6.77 24.49 -7.31
C GLY A 216 6.07 23.48 -6.39
N ASP A 217 6.42 22.18 -6.46
CA ASP A 217 5.78 21.10 -5.68
C ASP A 217 6.61 20.65 -4.45
N LYS A 218 7.61 21.44 -4.02
CA LYS A 218 8.54 21.02 -2.96
C LYS A 218 7.88 20.79 -1.61
N ASN A 219 6.84 21.56 -1.29
CA ASN A 219 6.17 21.50 -0.01
C ASN A 219 5.46 20.16 0.20
N GLY A 220 4.90 19.57 -0.86
CA GLY A 220 4.36 18.19 -0.84
C GLY A 220 5.41 17.15 -0.47
N VAL A 221 6.60 17.24 -1.08
CA VAL A 221 7.71 16.32 -0.76
C VAL A 221 8.23 16.52 0.66
N LEU A 222 8.39 17.76 1.08
CA LEU A 222 8.89 18.09 2.41
C LEU A 222 7.93 17.68 3.53
N ALA A 223 6.62 17.78 3.29
CA ALA A 223 5.60 17.32 4.24
C ALA A 223 5.76 15.82 4.53
N GLY A 224 5.80 15.00 3.49
CA GLY A 224 6.01 13.57 3.64
C GLY A 224 7.39 13.22 4.17
N TYR A 225 8.45 13.92 3.75
CA TYR A 225 9.81 13.71 4.26
C TYR A 225 9.88 13.91 5.77
N VAL A 226 9.24 14.96 6.32
CA VAL A 226 9.20 15.19 7.77
C VAL A 226 8.46 14.04 8.47
N ALA A 227 7.30 13.64 7.97
CA ALA A 227 6.50 12.55 8.54
C ALA A 227 7.25 11.21 8.52
N GLN A 228 7.86 10.87 7.39
CA GLN A 228 8.71 9.68 7.23
C GLN A 228 9.85 9.66 8.25
N ASN A 229 10.53 10.80 8.44
CA ASN A 229 11.64 10.92 9.38
C ASN A 229 11.21 10.98 10.85
N ILE A 230 9.98 11.40 11.16
CA ILE A 230 9.42 11.26 12.51
C ILE A 230 9.43 9.77 12.92
N ARG A 231 9.00 8.89 12.01
CA ARG A 231 8.97 7.43 12.22
C ARG A 231 10.36 6.81 12.33
N LEU A 232 11.37 7.43 11.73
CA LEU A 232 12.78 7.05 11.90
C LEU A 232 13.43 7.63 13.16
N GLY A 233 12.70 8.42 13.96
CA GLY A 233 13.24 9.10 15.13
C GLY A 233 14.12 10.32 14.81
N ARG A 234 14.05 10.86 13.59
CA ARG A 234 14.91 11.93 13.03
C ARG A 234 14.19 13.27 12.85
N TYR A 235 13.09 13.49 13.56
CA TYR A 235 12.25 14.69 13.44
C TYR A 235 13.03 16.01 13.39
N ARG A 236 13.97 16.24 14.33
CA ARG A 236 14.69 17.51 14.42
C ARG A 236 15.54 17.81 13.18
N GLU A 237 16.23 16.80 12.66
CA GLU A 237 17.04 16.94 11.45
C GLU A 237 16.14 17.22 10.25
N ALA A 238 15.07 16.44 10.10
CA ALA A 238 14.14 16.59 8.99
C ALA A 238 13.41 17.94 9.01
N TRP A 239 13.03 18.42 10.21
CA TRP A 239 12.41 19.73 10.36
C TRP A 239 13.34 20.87 9.94
N LEU A 240 14.62 20.81 10.34
CA LEU A 240 15.62 21.81 9.93
C LEU A 240 15.88 21.77 8.42
N PHE A 241 15.91 20.57 7.83
CA PHE A 241 15.99 20.42 6.38
C PHE A 241 14.78 21.05 5.69
N MET A 242 13.57 20.76 6.15
CA MET A 242 12.35 21.40 5.62
C MET A 242 12.42 22.93 5.69
N LEU A 243 12.81 23.50 6.84
CA LEU A 243 12.93 24.96 7.00
C LEU A 243 13.95 25.61 6.04
N ALA A 244 14.97 24.87 5.64
CA ALA A 244 15.99 25.35 4.71
C ALA A 244 15.55 25.25 3.24
N HIS A 245 14.56 24.41 2.91
CA HIS A 245 14.24 24.04 1.53
C HIS A 245 12.81 24.36 1.07
N TYR A 246 11.87 24.63 1.99
CA TYR A 246 10.47 24.86 1.62
C TYR A 246 10.29 26.11 0.73
N ASP A 247 9.29 26.04 -0.15
CA ASP A 247 8.91 27.19 -0.97
C ASP A 247 8.05 28.13 -0.13
N ARG A 248 8.56 29.36 0.08
CA ARG A 248 7.90 30.41 0.87
C ARG A 248 6.81 31.15 0.11
N THR A 249 6.75 30.97 -1.20
CA THR A 249 5.83 31.67 -2.09
C THR A 249 4.60 30.84 -2.43
N ASP A 250 4.68 29.53 -2.18
CA ASP A 250 3.57 28.59 -2.34
C ASP A 250 2.59 28.72 -1.17
N ASP A 251 1.31 28.86 -1.53
CA ASP A 251 0.19 29.03 -0.61
C ASP A 251 -0.74 27.81 -0.55
N TRP A 252 -0.38 26.72 -1.26
CA TRP A 252 -1.12 25.46 -1.20
C TRP A 252 -1.13 24.90 0.23
N GLY A 253 -2.30 24.49 0.71
CA GLY A 253 -2.46 23.90 2.03
C GLY A 253 -2.40 24.90 3.20
N LEU A 254 -2.30 26.21 2.92
CA LEU A 254 -2.35 27.25 3.97
C LEU A 254 -3.76 27.61 4.42
N TYR A 255 -4.78 27.16 3.68
CA TYR A 255 -6.18 27.47 3.92
C TYR A 255 -7.01 26.20 3.98
N THR A 256 -7.87 26.07 4.98
CA THR A 256 -8.97 25.11 4.98
C THR A 256 -10.27 25.85 4.73
N TYR A 257 -11.22 25.23 4.03
CA TYR A 257 -12.47 25.86 3.64
C TYR A 257 -13.67 25.08 4.17
N THR A 258 -14.77 25.78 4.47
CA THR A 258 -16.09 25.15 4.66
C THR A 258 -16.62 24.64 3.33
N ASP A 259 -17.68 23.82 3.38
CA ASP A 259 -18.44 23.42 2.19
C ASP A 259 -18.99 24.64 1.41
N ASP A 260 -19.21 25.77 2.08
CA ASP A 260 -19.65 27.04 1.50
C ASP A 260 -18.48 27.90 0.95
N GLY A 261 -17.25 27.40 1.00
CA GLY A 261 -16.05 28.06 0.47
C GLY A 261 -15.46 29.15 1.36
N GLU A 262 -15.87 29.26 2.63
CA GLU A 262 -15.29 30.19 3.59
C GLU A 262 -14.04 29.61 4.25
N ALA A 263 -12.95 30.38 4.34
CA ALA A 263 -11.74 29.90 5.00
C ALA A 263 -11.99 29.69 6.51
N VAL A 264 -11.89 28.44 6.98
CA VAL A 264 -12.06 28.02 8.37
C VAL A 264 -10.77 28.22 9.17
N GLN A 265 -9.64 27.91 8.54
CA GLN A 265 -8.33 28.04 9.15
C GLN A 265 -7.36 28.63 8.13
N THR A 266 -6.50 29.52 8.61
CA THR A 266 -5.46 30.14 7.80
C THR A 266 -4.15 30.05 8.55
N TYR A 267 -3.16 29.46 7.90
CA TYR A 267 -1.80 29.38 8.41
C TYR A 267 -0.93 30.48 7.79
N PRO A 268 -0.05 31.10 8.57
CA PRO A 268 0.81 32.18 8.07
C PRO A 268 1.89 31.68 7.10
N ASP A 269 2.28 30.40 7.20
CA ASP A 269 3.29 29.76 6.37
C ASP A 269 3.15 28.23 6.39
N PHE A 270 3.85 27.58 5.45
CA PHE A 270 3.89 26.12 5.31
C PHE A 270 4.38 25.40 6.58
N PRO A 271 5.47 25.81 7.26
CA PRO A 271 5.88 25.17 8.52
C PRO A 271 4.78 25.16 9.60
N THR A 272 4.02 26.25 9.73
CA THR A 272 2.91 26.32 10.70
C THR A 272 1.77 25.39 10.31
N ALA A 273 1.41 25.35 9.02
CA ALA A 273 0.38 24.45 8.49
C ALA A 273 0.77 22.98 8.67
N LEU A 274 2.00 22.62 8.27
CA LEU A 274 2.55 21.28 8.40
C LEU A 274 2.61 20.84 9.86
N TYR A 275 3.00 21.73 10.78
CA TYR A 275 3.04 21.40 12.20
C TYR A 275 1.65 21.01 12.72
N SER A 276 0.61 21.79 12.40
CA SER A 276 -0.77 21.47 12.79
C SER A 276 -1.24 20.16 12.15
N PHE A 277 -1.00 19.98 10.86
CA PHE A 277 -1.36 18.78 10.13
C PHE A 277 -0.72 17.51 10.73
N LEU A 278 0.56 17.57 11.09
CA LEU A 278 1.25 16.45 11.75
C LEU A 278 0.70 16.17 13.15
N GLN A 279 0.18 17.17 13.86
CA GLN A 279 -0.53 16.96 15.13
C GLN A 279 -1.89 16.29 14.91
N ASP A 280 -2.65 16.75 13.92
CA ASP A 280 -3.97 16.20 13.60
C ASP A 280 -3.89 14.72 13.18
N LEU A 281 -2.82 14.35 12.46
CA LEU A 281 -2.55 12.98 12.06
C LEU A 281 -1.86 12.13 13.15
N GLY A 282 -1.44 12.72 14.26
CA GLY A 282 -0.80 12.02 15.38
C GLY A 282 0.70 11.77 15.25
N TYR A 283 1.36 12.22 14.17
CA TYR A 283 2.83 12.20 14.06
C TYR A 283 3.50 13.08 15.13
N LEU A 284 2.80 14.12 15.58
CA LEU A 284 3.17 14.93 16.75
C LEU A 284 2.07 14.81 17.81
N ASP A 285 2.43 14.67 19.08
CA ASP A 285 1.42 14.73 20.15
C ASP A 285 0.92 16.18 20.38
N ALA A 286 -0.05 16.33 21.27
CA ALA A 286 -0.62 17.65 21.63
C ALA A 286 0.42 18.65 22.18
N SER A 287 1.59 18.18 22.63
CA SER A 287 2.71 19.01 23.08
C SER A 287 3.80 19.22 22.02
N GLY A 288 3.63 18.67 20.81
CA GLY A 288 4.58 18.77 19.72
C GLY A 288 5.70 17.73 19.75
N ARG A 289 5.57 16.68 20.57
CA ARG A 289 6.60 15.62 20.62
C ARG A 289 6.37 14.60 19.51
N PRO A 290 7.42 14.24 18.74
CA PRO A 290 7.28 13.27 17.65
C PRO A 290 6.90 11.88 18.17
N GLN A 291 5.94 11.26 17.50
CA GLN A 291 5.49 9.89 17.74
C GLN A 291 6.06 8.98 16.66
N ILE A 292 6.97 8.08 17.04
CA ILE A 292 7.50 7.05 16.15
C ILE A 292 6.40 6.04 15.81
N GLU A 293 5.68 5.63 16.85
CA GLU A 293 4.52 4.75 16.78
C GLU A 293 3.26 5.62 16.61
N VAL A 294 2.78 5.69 15.37
CA VAL A 294 1.51 6.30 15.01
C VAL A 294 0.77 5.30 14.13
N ASP A 295 -0.48 5.03 14.45
CA ASP A 295 -1.33 4.15 13.64
C ASP A 295 -1.90 4.95 12.48
N ARG A 296 -1.36 4.69 11.28
CA ARG A 296 -1.86 5.24 10.01
C ARG A 296 -2.42 4.14 9.13
N SER A 297 -2.82 3.01 9.73
CA SER A 297 -3.45 1.93 8.99
C SER A 297 -4.76 2.44 8.37
N PRO A 298 -4.99 2.16 7.07
CA PRO A 298 -6.24 2.51 6.39
C PRO A 298 -7.36 1.49 6.67
N VAL A 299 -7.23 0.67 7.73
CA VAL A 299 -8.22 -0.34 8.06
C VAL A 299 -9.49 0.34 8.58
N VAL A 300 -10.62 -0.05 8.01
CA VAL A 300 -11.94 0.49 8.35
C VAL A 300 -12.89 -0.64 8.76
N ALA A 301 -13.87 -0.32 9.60
CA ALA A 301 -14.85 -1.31 10.06
C ALA A 301 -15.73 -1.85 8.93
N GLU A 302 -16.10 -0.99 7.99
CA GLU A 302 -16.91 -1.32 6.82
C GLU A 302 -16.44 -0.51 5.62
N ARG A 303 -16.58 -1.08 4.41
CA ARG A 303 -16.40 -0.35 3.15
C ARG A 303 -17.76 0.15 2.67
N ASN A 304 -17.90 1.47 2.53
CA ASN A 304 -19.03 2.05 1.81
C ASN A 304 -18.96 1.59 0.35
N GLN A 305 -19.98 0.87 -0.12
CA GLN A 305 -20.15 0.57 -1.53
C GLN A 305 -20.57 1.86 -2.26
N PHE A 306 -19.99 2.09 -3.44
CA PHE A 306 -20.35 3.20 -4.32
C PHE A 306 -21.74 3.00 -4.91
#